data_AF-A0A7X7E096-F1
#
_entry.id   AF-A0A7X7E096-F1
#
_cell.length_a   1.000
_cell.length_b   1.000
_cell.length_c   1.000
_cell.angle_alpha   90.00
_cell.angle_beta   90.00
_cell.angle_gamma   90.00
#
_symmetry.space_group_name_H-M   'P 1'
#
loop_
_entity.id
_entity.type
_entity.pdbx_description
1 polymer ?
#
loop_
_entity_poly.entity_id
_entity_poly.type
_entity_poly.pdbx_seq_one_letter_code
_entity_poly.pdbx_strand_id
1 'polypeptide(L)'
;MRFVTIAAVITFFSVVCMTSVSNAADTTTTKAEKLQYLLIKEPYASVYKQLDPKSEIVIQAKKGDYLEILGEGQAWYLVKAKESQGWVEKRAGKKVDSKSSPVFPIVLVILLIGATAGGVYYYVTKNKSTEA
;
A
#
# COMPACT_ATOMS: atom_id res chain seq x y z
N MET A 1 28.13 16.26 30.87
CA MET A 1 26.82 15.60 31.08
C MET A 1 25.69 16.09 30.15
N ARG A 2 25.95 16.90 29.11
CA ARG A 2 24.91 17.43 28.20
C ARG A 2 24.82 16.75 26.82
N PHE A 3 25.74 15.84 26.52
CA PHE A 3 25.76 15.09 25.25
C PHE A 3 24.90 13.81 25.28
N VAL A 4 24.60 13.30 26.48
CA VAL A 4 23.81 12.07 26.66
C VAL A 4 22.32 12.31 26.37
N THR A 5 21.81 13.52 26.62
CA THR A 5 20.42 13.89 26.37
C THR A 5 20.10 14.10 24.88
N ILE A 6 21.08 14.49 24.06
CA ILE A 6 20.89 14.66 22.60
C ILE A 6 20.84 13.29 21.90
N ALA A 7 21.63 12.32 22.39
CA ALA A 7 21.62 10.96 21.86
C ALA A 7 20.25 10.26 22.08
N ALA A 8 19.58 10.53 23.21
CA ALA A 8 18.29 9.91 23.54
C ALA A 8 17.11 10.40 22.68
N VAL A 9 17.16 11.63 22.15
CA VAL A 9 16.08 12.19 21.31
C VAL A 9 16.19 11.68 19.87
N ILE A 10 17.41 11.44 19.38
CA ILE A 10 17.65 10.89 18.04
C ILE A 10 17.24 9.41 17.97
N THR A 11 17.39 8.66 19.08
CA THR A 11 16.92 7.27 19.17
C THR A 11 15.40 7.15 19.25
N PHE A 12 14.68 8.20 19.67
CA PHE A 12 13.21 8.19 19.66
C PHE A 12 12.62 8.43 18.26
N PHE A 13 13.30 9.22 17.43
CA PHE A 13 12.84 9.51 16.07
C PHE A 13 13.08 8.36 15.08
N SER A 14 14.06 7.49 15.33
CA SER A 14 14.29 6.31 14.47
C SER A 14 13.31 5.16 14.72
N VAL A 15 12.74 5.06 15.93
CA VAL A 15 11.81 3.98 16.29
C VAL A 15 10.42 4.20 15.66
N VAL A 16 10.02 5.45 15.41
CA VAL A 16 8.73 5.77 14.76
C VAL A 16 8.72 5.46 13.26
N CYS A 17 9.89 5.41 12.60
CA CYS A 17 9.97 5.06 11.18
C CYS A 17 9.89 3.55 10.90
N MET A 18 9.99 2.69 11.91
CA MET A 18 9.98 1.22 11.70
C MET A 18 8.59 0.58 11.78
N THR A 19 7.54 1.28 12.22
CA THR A 19 6.19 0.68 12.33
C THR A 19 5.29 0.90 11.12
N SER A 20 5.82 1.39 9.99
CA SER A 20 5.04 1.54 8.76
C SER A 20 5.81 1.13 7.50
N VAL A 21 6.61 0.06 7.59
CA VAL A 21 7.12 -0.68 6.42
C VAL A 21 6.93 -2.18 6.64
N SER A 22 5.77 -2.66 6.23
CA SER A 22 5.49 -4.03 5.80
C SER A 22 4.20 -3.90 4.98
N ASN A 23 4.19 -4.01 3.65
CA ASN A 23 4.79 -5.05 2.83
C ASN A 23 5.43 -4.48 1.55
N ALA A 24 6.74 -4.60 1.43
CA ALA A 24 7.39 -4.90 0.15
C ALA A 24 7.96 -6.31 0.32
N ALA A 25 7.22 -7.32 -0.12
CA ALA A 25 7.69 -8.69 -0.08
C ALA A 25 8.66 -8.90 -1.24
N ASP A 26 9.87 -9.29 -0.84
CA ASP A 26 11.02 -9.65 -1.63
C ASP A 26 10.73 -10.65 -2.75
N THR A 27 11.48 -10.45 -3.84
CA THR A 27 11.64 -11.46 -4.88
C THR A 27 12.82 -12.34 -4.45
N THR A 28 12.58 -13.54 -3.93
CA THR A 28 13.55 -14.64 -3.96
C THR A 28 12.83 -15.98 -4.13
N THR A 29 13.22 -16.67 -5.19
CA THR A 29 12.76 -17.99 -5.62
C THR A 29 12.88 -19.03 -4.51
N THR A 30 11.76 -19.31 -3.85
CA THR A 30 11.44 -20.62 -3.24
C THR A 30 9.97 -20.88 -3.56
N LYS A 31 9.68 -21.39 -4.77
CA LYS A 31 8.32 -21.77 -5.23
C LYS A 31 7.21 -20.84 -4.69
N ALA A 32 7.39 -19.54 -4.89
CA ALA A 32 6.51 -18.49 -4.38
C ALA A 32 5.21 -18.48 -5.20
N GLU A 33 4.10 -18.69 -4.52
CA GLU A 33 2.76 -18.52 -5.06
C GLU A 33 2.65 -17.09 -5.60
N LYS A 34 2.69 -16.94 -6.93
CA LYS A 34 2.56 -15.65 -7.61
C LYS A 34 1.17 -15.11 -7.28
N LEU A 35 1.06 -14.29 -6.23
CA LEU A 35 -0.19 -13.64 -5.84
C LEU A 35 -0.61 -12.70 -6.96
N GLN A 36 -1.52 -13.17 -7.81
CA GLN A 36 -2.10 -12.39 -8.89
C GLN A 36 -3.28 -11.63 -8.32
N TYR A 37 -3.42 -10.36 -8.70
CA TYR A 37 -4.56 -9.55 -8.30
C TYR A 37 -5.44 -9.28 -9.51
N LEU A 38 -6.75 -9.19 -9.30
CA LEU A 38 -7.70 -8.66 -10.26
C LEU A 38 -7.96 -7.19 -9.93
N LEU A 39 -7.53 -6.29 -10.80
CA LEU A 39 -7.86 -4.87 -10.75
C LEU A 39 -9.22 -4.66 -11.41
N ILE A 40 -10.22 -4.28 -10.61
CA ILE A 40 -11.58 -4.05 -11.09
C ILE A 40 -11.64 -2.75 -11.90
N LYS A 41 -12.10 -2.84 -13.15
CA LYS A 41 -12.25 -1.70 -14.06
C LYS A 41 -13.66 -1.14 -14.09
N GLU A 42 -14.63 -2.01 -13.87
CA GLU A 42 -16.04 -1.67 -13.84
C GLU A 42 -16.39 -0.89 -12.56
N PRO A 43 -17.41 -0.01 -12.58
CA PRO A 43 -17.79 0.78 -11.41
C PRO A 43 -18.10 -0.11 -10.20
N TYR A 44 -18.73 -1.27 -10.44
CA TYR A 44 -19.05 -2.27 -9.44
C TYR A 44 -18.87 -3.67 -10.04
N ALA A 45 -18.22 -4.56 -9.31
CA ALA A 45 -18.11 -5.97 -9.64
C ALA A 45 -18.56 -6.82 -8.45
N SER A 46 -19.54 -7.69 -8.69
CA SER A 46 -20.04 -8.59 -7.66
C SER A 46 -19.20 -9.85 -7.60
N VAL A 47 -18.82 -10.25 -6.38
CA VAL A 47 -18.18 -11.52 -6.09
C VAL A 47 -19.23 -12.47 -5.55
N TYR A 48 -19.46 -13.55 -6.28
CA TYR A 48 -20.52 -14.52 -6.03
C TYR A 48 -20.01 -15.69 -5.19
N LYS A 49 -20.91 -16.31 -4.41
CA LYS A 49 -20.56 -17.48 -3.60
C LYS A 49 -20.32 -18.73 -4.45
N GLN A 50 -21.02 -18.83 -5.59
CA GLN A 50 -20.94 -19.95 -6.53
C GLN A 50 -20.66 -19.42 -7.96
N LEU A 51 -20.32 -20.31 -8.90
CA LEU A 51 -20.20 -19.96 -10.33
C LEU A 51 -21.57 -19.74 -11.00
N ASP A 52 -22.46 -19.01 -10.33
CA ASP A 52 -23.78 -18.67 -10.82
C ASP A 52 -24.03 -17.17 -10.55
N PRO A 53 -24.32 -16.36 -11.59
CA PRO A 53 -24.66 -14.94 -11.44
C PRO A 53 -25.97 -14.70 -10.68
N LYS A 54 -26.79 -15.73 -10.44
CA LYS A 54 -27.98 -15.67 -9.57
C LYS A 54 -27.69 -16.06 -8.12
N SER A 55 -26.46 -16.49 -7.81
CA SER A 55 -26.08 -16.87 -6.46
C SER A 55 -25.88 -15.65 -5.55
N GLU A 56 -25.81 -15.93 -4.26
CA GLU A 56 -25.58 -14.93 -3.22
C GLU A 56 -24.27 -14.15 -3.46
N ILE A 57 -24.35 -12.82 -3.35
CA ILE A 57 -23.20 -11.93 -3.47
C ILE A 57 -22.50 -11.86 -2.11
N VAL A 58 -21.25 -12.32 -2.07
CA VAL A 58 -20.41 -12.31 -0.86
C VAL A 58 -19.86 -10.92 -0.58
N ILE A 59 -19.37 -10.26 -1.62
CA ILE A 59 -18.83 -8.90 -1.56
C ILE A 59 -19.02 -8.20 -2.91
N GLN A 60 -19.21 -6.89 -2.87
CA GLN A 60 -19.18 -6.04 -4.05
C GLN A 60 -17.89 -5.23 -4.04
N ALA A 61 -17.04 -5.45 -5.03
CA ALA A 61 -15.81 -4.69 -5.25
C ALA A 61 -16.11 -3.46 -6.13
N LYS A 62 -15.40 -2.38 -5.88
CA LYS A 62 -15.52 -1.12 -6.63
C LYS A 62 -14.37 -0.97 -7.62
N LYS A 63 -14.55 -0.08 -8.59
CA LYS A 63 -13.48 0.31 -9.51
C LYS A 63 -12.22 0.72 -8.75
N GLY A 64 -11.08 0.13 -9.12
CA GLY A 64 -9.79 0.39 -8.47
C GLY A 64 -9.46 -0.55 -7.33
N ASP A 65 -10.39 -1.40 -6.91
CA ASP A 65 -10.12 -2.43 -5.91
C ASP A 65 -9.25 -3.55 -6.50
N TYR A 66 -8.41 -4.11 -5.63
CA TYR A 66 -7.52 -5.23 -5.93
C TYR A 66 -8.00 -6.48 -5.18
N LEU A 67 -8.49 -7.47 -5.91
CA LEU A 67 -8.89 -8.77 -5.35
C LEU A 67 -7.79 -9.80 -5.58
N GLU A 68 -7.40 -10.53 -4.56
CA GLU A 68 -6.41 -11.60 -4.65
C GLU A 68 -7.01 -12.82 -5.35
N ILE A 69 -6.40 -13.29 -6.44
CA ILE A 69 -6.82 -14.44 -7.23
C ILE A 69 -6.19 -15.70 -6.61
N LEU A 70 -7.03 -16.57 -6.07
CA LEU A 70 -6.68 -17.88 -5.54
C LEU A 70 -6.72 -18.98 -6.61
N GLY A 71 -7.46 -18.76 -7.69
CA GLY A 71 -7.61 -19.74 -8.76
C GLY A 71 -8.24 -19.18 -10.02
N GLU A 72 -7.99 -19.85 -11.14
CA GLU A 72 -8.51 -19.46 -12.45
C GLU A 72 -9.41 -20.56 -13.02
N GLY A 73 -10.69 -20.22 -13.25
CA GLY A 73 -11.61 -21.00 -14.04
C GLY A 73 -11.61 -20.55 -15.51
N GLN A 74 -12.52 -21.08 -16.33
CA GLN A 74 -12.62 -20.69 -17.75
C GLN A 74 -13.12 -19.24 -17.91
N ALA A 75 -14.27 -18.92 -17.33
CA ALA A 75 -14.91 -17.58 -17.40
C ALA A 75 -14.88 -16.80 -16.08
N TRP A 76 -14.37 -17.40 -15.01
CA TRP A 76 -14.40 -16.88 -13.65
C TRP A 76 -13.01 -16.95 -13.00
N TYR A 77 -12.74 -16.05 -12.08
CA TYR A 77 -11.62 -16.10 -11.15
C TYR A 77 -12.14 -16.40 -9.75
N LEU A 78 -11.49 -17.33 -9.06
CA LEU A 78 -11.68 -17.55 -7.63
C LEU A 78 -10.84 -16.50 -6.91
N VAL A 79 -11.48 -15.66 -6.12
CA VAL A 79 -10.86 -14.58 -5.35
C VAL A 79 -11.10 -14.76 -3.86
N LYS A 80 -10.18 -14.22 -3.05
CA LYS A 80 -10.33 -14.18 -1.60
C LYS A 80 -11.30 -13.05 -1.21
N ALA A 81 -12.38 -13.40 -0.51
CA ALA A 81 -13.45 -12.49 -0.13
C ALA A 81 -13.62 -12.44 1.40
N LYS A 82 -12.98 -11.47 2.07
CA LYS A 82 -12.98 -11.30 3.54
C LYS A 82 -12.66 -12.60 4.30
N GLU A 83 -13.68 -13.33 4.72
CA GLU A 83 -13.61 -14.56 5.52
C GLU A 83 -13.86 -15.83 4.71
N SER A 84 -14.26 -15.71 3.44
CA SER A 84 -14.54 -16.83 2.54
C SER A 84 -13.88 -16.65 1.17
N GLN A 85 -14.06 -17.62 0.28
CA GLN A 85 -13.69 -17.49 -1.12
C GLN A 85 -14.93 -17.12 -1.95
N GLY A 86 -14.73 -16.51 -3.11
CA GLY A 86 -15.83 -16.17 -4.01
C GLY A 86 -15.38 -16.04 -5.47
N TRP A 87 -16.34 -15.93 -6.37
CA TRP A 87 -16.15 -15.99 -7.80
C TRP A 87 -16.44 -14.65 -8.46
N VAL A 88 -15.53 -14.18 -9.29
CA VAL A 88 -15.68 -12.94 -10.05
C VAL A 88 -15.45 -13.21 -11.52
N GLU A 89 -16.23 -12.59 -12.40
CA GLU A 89 -16.09 -12.80 -13.84
C GLU A 89 -14.80 -12.18 -14.37
N LYS A 90 -14.16 -12.85 -15.35
CA LYS A 90 -12.92 -12.33 -15.93
C LYS A 90 -13.08 -10.97 -16.61
N ARG A 91 -14.28 -10.66 -17.11
CA ARG A 91 -14.59 -9.40 -17.80
C ARG A 91 -14.57 -8.17 -16.86
N ALA A 92 -14.75 -8.38 -15.56
CA ALA A 92 -14.86 -7.30 -14.58
C ALA A 92 -13.55 -6.50 -14.39
N GLY A 93 -12.40 -7.06 -14.78
CA GLY A 93 -11.11 -6.45 -14.48
C GLY A 93 -9.95 -6.94 -15.33
N LYS A 94 -8.76 -6.43 -15.01
CA LYS A 94 -7.49 -6.89 -15.58
C LYS A 94 -6.64 -7.55 -14.50
N LYS A 95 -5.98 -8.66 -14.84
CA LYS A 95 -4.96 -9.25 -13.96
C LYS A 95 -3.77 -8.32 -13.84
N VAL A 96 -3.29 -8.13 -12.62
CA VAL A 96 -2.10 -7.35 -12.29
C VAL A 96 -1.25 -8.16 -11.32
N ASP A 97 0.05 -8.19 -11.57
CA ASP A 97 0.99 -9.00 -10.79
C ASP A 97 1.57 -8.25 -9.58
N SER A 98 1.17 -6.99 -9.36
CA SER A 98 1.60 -6.22 -8.18
C SER A 98 0.55 -5.20 -7.75
N LYS A 99 0.40 -5.03 -6.42
CA LYS A 99 -0.38 -3.95 -5.83
C LYS A 99 0.46 -2.68 -5.90
N SER A 100 0.28 -1.92 -6.98
CA SER A 100 0.88 -0.59 -7.14
C SER A 100 0.27 0.36 -6.10
N SER A 101 0.98 0.60 -5.00
CA SER A 101 0.62 1.60 -4.01
C SER A 101 0.97 3.00 -4.55
N PRO A 102 0.12 4.02 -4.38
CA PRO A 102 0.43 5.38 -4.83
C PRO A 102 1.57 5.95 -3.96
N VAL A 103 2.81 5.85 -4.46
CA VAL A 103 4.02 6.40 -3.83
C VAL A 103 4.08 7.94 -3.95
N PHE A 104 3.37 8.50 -4.94
CA PHE A 104 3.37 9.92 -5.27
C PHE A 104 2.99 10.88 -4.12
N PRO A 105 1.90 10.67 -3.34
CA PRO A 105 1.56 11.56 -2.22
C PRO A 105 2.61 11.53 -1.09
N ILE A 106 3.27 10.40 -0.86
CA ILE A 106 4.25 10.25 0.22
C ILE A 106 5.50 11.09 -0.08
N VAL A 107 5.98 11.08 -1.33
CA VAL A 107 7.13 11.88 -1.76
C VAL A 107 6.85 13.39 -1.64
N LEU A 108 5.63 13.83 -1.97
CA LEU A 108 5.23 15.23 -1.86
C LEU A 108 5.25 15.72 -0.41
N VAL A 109 4.75 14.91 0.53
CA VAL A 109 4.77 15.21 1.96
C VAL A 109 6.19 15.31 2.51
N ILE A 110 7.08 14.38 2.14
CA ILE A 110 8.50 14.42 2.55
C ILE A 110 9.19 15.69 2.03
N LEU A 111 8.90 16.12 0.81
CA LEU A 111 9.46 17.34 0.24
C LEU A 111 8.99 18.60 0.98
N LEU A 112 7.71 18.67 1.36
CA LEU A 112 7.18 19.79 2.16
C LEU A 112 7.79 19.85 3.57
N ILE A 113 7.96 18.70 4.22
CA ILE A 113 8.60 18.62 5.55
C ILE A 113 10.08 19.00 5.44
N GLY A 114 10.79 18.50 4.42
CA GLY A 114 12.18 18.85 4.17
C GLY A 114 12.38 20.35 3.90
N ALA A 115 11.50 20.96 3.10
CA ALA A 115 11.56 22.39 2.81
C ALA A 115 11.31 23.26 4.05
N THR A 116 10.35 22.90 4.90
CA THR A 116 10.05 23.63 6.13
C THR A 116 11.16 23.48 7.18
N ALA A 117 11.64 22.25 7.43
CA ALA A 117 12.73 22.01 8.36
C ALA A 117 14.04 22.67 7.89
N GLY A 118 14.36 22.58 6.59
CA GLY A 118 15.52 23.24 6.00
C GLY A 118 15.45 24.76 6.07
N GLY A 119 14.28 25.34 5.80
CA GLY A 119 14.05 26.79 5.89
C GLY A 119 14.24 27.34 7.32
N VAL A 120 13.68 26.64 8.32
CA VAL A 120 13.86 27.01 9.74
C VAL A 120 15.33 26.89 10.15
N TYR A 121 16.00 25.80 9.78
CA TYR A 121 17.42 25.61 10.08
C TYR A 121 18.29 26.72 9.47
N TYR A 122 18.06 27.06 8.19
CA TYR A 122 18.78 28.14 7.51
C TYR A 122 18.56 29.51 8.15
N TYR A 123 17.33 29.81 8.57
CA TYR A 123 17.02 31.09 9.21
C TYR A 123 17.73 31.24 10.56
N VAL A 124 17.76 30.18 11.38
CA VAL A 124 18.41 30.19 12.69
C VAL A 124 19.94 30.32 12.56
N THR A 125 20.56 29.66 11.59
CA THR A 125 22.03 29.75 11.41
C THR A 125 22.45 31.14 10.92
N LYS A 126 21.67 31.77 10.04
CA LYS A 126 21.98 33.12 9.55
C LYS A 126 21.92 34.18 10.66
N ASN A 127 20.91 34.14 11.52
CA ASN A 127 20.77 35.13 12.59
C ASN A 127 21.91 35.03 13.62
N LYS A 128 22.39 33.82 13.93
CA LYS A 128 23.49 33.64 14.89
C LYS A 128 24.83 34.22 14.43
N SER A 129 25.06 34.35 13.12
CA SER A 129 26.30 34.94 12.59
C SER A 129 26.30 36.47 12.56
N THR A 130 25.18 37.11 12.92
CA THR A 130 25.04 38.58 12.88
C THR A 130 25.25 39.23 14.25
N GLU A 131 25.34 38.43 15.32
CA GLU A 131 25.56 38.87 16.71
C GLU A 131 27.03 38.70 17.16
N ALA A 132 27.94 38.33 16.25
CA ALA A 132 29.37 38.13 16.51
C ALA A 132 30.23 39.27 15.98
#